data_AF-A0A1G6EL36-F1
#
_entry.id   AF-A0A1G6EL36-F1
#
_cell.length_a   1.000
_cell.length_b   1.000
_cell.length_c   1.000
_cell.angle_alpha   90.00
_cell.angle_beta   90.00
_cell.angle_gamma   90.00
#
_symmetry.space_group_name_H-M   'P 1'
#
loop_
_entity.id
_entity.type
_entity.pdbx_description
1 polymer ?
#
loop_
_entity_poly.entity_id
_entity_poly.type
_entity_poly.pdbx_seq_one_letter_code
_entity_poly.pdbx_strand_id
1 'polypeptide(L)'
;MLSEETRRKLREMNLGELVEAIDLQEKQPEYMALSFDDRINLAVDYTYSAKYNAKVHRLISAARFRIADAALVNVYYEKRGLDKDMILTLGNCGFIEKNQPVVFNGFTGSGKSYLACAIGRQACMHGFRTRYIRVPDLMQLLSEASLDVHGRSKLLKKFSGYRLLILDEWLLNDMTESEQHFIFELIERRYSRLG
;
A
#
# COMPACT_ATOMS: atom_id res chain seq x y z
N MET A 1 -1.83 -19.74 32.53
CA MET A 1 -3.07 -20.05 31.80
C MET A 1 -4.06 -18.93 31.88
N LEU A 2 -4.30 -18.27 30.74
CA LEU A 2 -5.42 -17.36 30.56
C LEU A 2 -6.75 -18.10 30.69
N SER A 3 -7.71 -17.52 31.41
CA SER A 3 -9.08 -18.05 31.47
C SER A 3 -9.75 -17.96 30.09
N GLU A 4 -10.71 -18.85 29.81
CA GLU A 4 -11.53 -18.79 28.59
C GLU A 4 -12.24 -17.45 28.42
N GLU A 5 -12.70 -16.85 29.53
CA GLU A 5 -13.33 -15.53 29.50
C GLU A 5 -12.33 -14.42 29.11
N THR A 6 -11.07 -14.52 29.54
CA THR A 6 -10.01 -13.59 29.11
C THR A 6 -9.71 -13.76 27.63
N ARG A 7 -9.64 -15.00 27.14
CA ARG A 7 -9.43 -15.31 25.70
C ARG A 7 -10.56 -14.73 24.85
N ARG A 8 -11.82 -14.89 25.27
CA ARG A 8 -13.00 -14.31 24.60
C ARG A 8 -12.89 -12.80 24.51
N LYS A 9 -12.62 -12.11 25.62
CA LYS A 9 -12.47 -10.64 25.67
C LYS A 9 -11.35 -10.15 24.75
N LEU A 10 -10.20 -10.82 24.73
CA LEU A 10 -9.09 -10.47 23.84
C LEU A 10 -9.52 -10.57 22.37
N ARG A 11 -10.23 -11.63 21.97
CA ARG A 11 -10.75 -11.77 20.60
C ARG A 11 -11.76 -10.68 20.24
N GLU A 12 -12.65 -10.30 21.17
CA GLU A 12 -13.62 -9.20 20.97
C GLU A 12 -12.94 -7.83 20.81
N MET A 13 -11.79 -7.65 21.47
CA MET A 13 -10.92 -6.47 21.29
C MET A 13 -10.04 -6.56 20.02
N ASN A 14 -10.27 -7.55 19.15
CA ASN A 14 -9.45 -7.88 17.99
C ASN A 14 -7.99 -8.21 18.34
N LEU A 15 -7.69 -8.75 19.52
CA LEU A 15 -6.35 -9.17 19.99
C LEU A 15 -6.19 -10.69 19.96
N GLY A 16 -6.66 -11.34 18.89
CA GLY A 16 -6.56 -12.80 18.76
C GLY A 16 -5.11 -13.30 18.76
N GLU A 17 -4.21 -12.54 18.14
CA GLU A 17 -2.79 -12.87 18.03
C GLU A 17 -2.07 -12.82 19.39
N LEU A 18 -2.60 -12.05 20.36
CA LEU A 18 -2.06 -12.04 21.73
C LEU A 18 -2.39 -13.34 22.46
N VAL A 19 -3.55 -13.94 22.19
CA VAL A 19 -3.90 -15.25 22.71
C VAL A 19 -2.93 -16.30 22.17
N GLU A 20 -2.64 -16.27 20.87
CA GLU A 20 -1.67 -17.16 20.23
C GLU A 20 -0.26 -16.99 20.80
N ALA A 21 0.18 -15.75 21.02
CA ALA A 21 1.48 -15.46 21.61
C ALA A 21 1.63 -16.06 23.01
N ILE A 22 0.59 -15.92 23.84
CA ILE A 22 0.59 -16.47 25.20
C ILE A 22 0.51 -18.00 25.17
N ASP A 23 -0.27 -18.58 24.26
CA ASP A 23 -0.32 -20.04 24.06
C ASP A 23 1.02 -20.63 23.63
N LEU A 24 1.80 -19.90 22.82
CA LEU A 24 3.14 -20.31 22.41
C LEU A 24 4.09 -20.36 23.61
N GLN A 25 4.03 -19.33 24.48
CA GLN A 25 4.86 -19.27 25.68
C GLN A 25 4.55 -20.40 26.67
N GLU A 26 3.28 -20.78 26.81
CA GLU A 26 2.87 -21.87 27.70
C GLU A 26 3.38 -23.25 27.22
N LYS A 27 3.61 -23.42 25.91
CA LYS A 27 4.07 -24.68 25.31
C LYS A 27 5.58 -24.86 25.32
N GLN A 28 6.34 -23.79 25.54
CA GLN A 28 7.80 -23.80 25.40
C GLN A 28 8.48 -23.48 26.74
N PRO A 29 9.22 -24.44 27.33
CA PRO A 29 9.86 -24.28 28.64
C PRO A 29 10.83 -23.10 28.73
N GLU A 30 11.43 -22.71 27.61
CA GLU A 30 12.38 -21.60 27.49
C GLU A 30 11.79 -20.26 27.94
N TYR A 31 10.49 -20.02 27.69
CA TYR A 31 9.83 -18.80 28.15
C TYR A 31 9.56 -18.79 29.65
N MET A 32 9.49 -19.95 30.31
CA MET A 32 9.26 -20.01 31.77
C MET A 32 10.48 -19.57 32.58
N ALA A 33 11.67 -19.54 31.96
CA ALA A 33 12.88 -18.98 32.56
C ALA A 33 12.95 -17.45 32.50
N LEU A 34 12.08 -16.82 31.68
CA LEU A 34 12.03 -15.37 31.53
C LEU A 34 11.17 -14.72 32.63
N SER A 35 11.45 -13.44 32.88
CA SER A 35 10.62 -12.65 33.79
C SER A 35 9.20 -12.49 33.25
N PHE A 36 8.26 -12.07 34.11
CA PHE A 36 6.93 -11.70 33.65
C PHE A 36 6.97 -10.58 32.60
N ASP A 37 7.80 -9.56 32.84
CA ASP A 37 7.92 -8.39 31.97
C ASP A 37 8.46 -8.79 30.58
N ASP A 38 9.49 -9.64 30.53
CA ASP A 38 10.06 -10.14 29.27
C ASP A 38 9.03 -10.93 28.46
N ARG A 39 8.25 -11.79 29.13
CA ARG A 39 7.17 -12.54 28.50
C ARG A 39 6.09 -11.62 27.92
N ILE A 40 5.68 -10.59 28.66
CA ILE A 40 4.71 -9.62 28.16
C ILE A 40 5.26 -8.85 26.97
N ASN A 41 6.51 -8.37 27.04
CA ASN A 41 7.16 -7.66 25.93
C ASN A 41 7.19 -8.52 24.66
N LEU A 42 7.62 -9.79 24.77
CA LEU A 42 7.63 -10.73 23.65
C LEU A 42 6.23 -11.00 23.09
N ALA A 43 5.22 -11.12 23.95
CA ALA A 43 3.85 -11.35 23.51
C ALA A 43 3.29 -10.14 22.76
N VAL A 44 3.58 -8.92 23.23
CA VAL A 44 3.20 -7.67 22.58
C VAL A 44 3.91 -7.51 21.24
N ASP A 45 5.21 -7.77 21.17
CA ASP A 45 6.00 -7.67 19.93
C ASP A 45 5.52 -8.65 18.86
N TYR A 46 5.21 -9.88 19.25
CA TYR A 46 4.60 -10.87 18.36
C TYR A 46 3.24 -10.36 17.85
N THR A 47 2.38 -9.91 18.76
CA THR A 47 1.02 -9.44 18.43
C THR A 47 1.07 -8.26 17.48
N TYR A 48 1.94 -7.28 17.76
CA TYR A 48 2.14 -6.11 16.91
C TYR A 48 2.61 -6.54 15.51
N SER A 49 3.63 -7.39 15.44
CA SER A 49 4.19 -7.88 14.18
C SER A 49 3.16 -8.64 13.34
N ALA A 50 2.40 -9.54 13.95
CA ALA A 50 1.36 -10.32 13.27
C ALA A 50 0.26 -9.41 12.69
N LYS A 51 -0.24 -8.46 13.49
CA LYS A 51 -1.23 -7.48 13.03
C LYS A 51 -0.71 -6.56 11.95
N TYR A 52 0.52 -6.07 12.11
CA TYR A 52 1.16 -5.20 11.13
C TYR A 52 1.33 -5.93 9.79
N ASN A 53 1.82 -7.18 9.82
CA ASN A 53 1.95 -8.00 8.62
C ASN A 53 0.60 -8.24 7.95
N ALA A 54 -0.45 -8.59 8.71
CA ALA A 54 -1.80 -8.74 8.17
C ALA A 54 -2.33 -7.46 7.51
N LYS A 55 -2.09 -6.29 8.14
CA LYS A 55 -2.42 -4.98 7.57
C LYS A 55 -1.66 -4.74 6.26
N VAL A 56 -0.36 -4.98 6.22
CA VAL A 56 0.48 -4.82 5.02
C VAL A 56 -0.01 -5.73 3.90
N HIS A 57 -0.28 -7.00 4.17
CA HIS A 57 -0.85 -7.94 3.19
C HIS A 57 -2.17 -7.44 2.62
N ARG A 58 -3.08 -6.95 3.46
CA ARG A 58 -4.35 -6.37 3.01
C ARG A 58 -4.13 -5.15 2.11
N LEU A 59 -3.18 -4.28 2.46
CA LEU A 59 -2.85 -3.09 1.65
C LEU A 59 -2.27 -3.47 0.29
N ILE A 60 -1.34 -4.43 0.23
CA ILE A 60 -0.75 -4.92 -1.02
C ILE A 60 -1.84 -5.53 -1.92
N SER A 61 -2.69 -6.38 -1.36
CA SER A 61 -3.80 -7.01 -2.10
C SER A 61 -4.81 -5.98 -2.63
N ALA A 62 -5.14 -4.97 -1.83
CA ALA A 62 -6.07 -3.91 -2.23
C ALA A 62 -5.49 -2.96 -3.30
N ALA A 63 -4.17 -2.85 -3.39
CA ALA A 63 -3.49 -1.99 -4.34
C ALA A 63 -3.59 -2.48 -5.79
N ARG A 64 -3.80 -3.79 -6.02
CA ARG A 64 -3.96 -4.42 -7.34
C ARG A 64 -2.80 -4.10 -8.31
N PHE A 65 -1.57 -4.28 -7.84
CA PHE A 65 -0.38 -4.13 -8.69
C PHE A 65 -0.41 -5.08 -9.88
N ARG A 66 0.01 -4.59 -11.06
CA ARG A 66 0.17 -5.41 -12.26
C ARG A 66 1.26 -6.48 -12.08
N ILE A 67 2.35 -6.11 -11.41
CA ILE A 67 3.49 -6.99 -11.11
C ILE A 67 3.50 -7.22 -9.59
N ALA A 68 2.80 -8.27 -9.15
CA ALA A 68 2.51 -8.50 -7.73
C ALA A 68 3.75 -8.82 -6.88
N ASP A 69 4.80 -9.35 -7.51
CA ASP A 69 6.08 -9.75 -6.92
C ASP A 69 7.18 -8.68 -7.06
N ALA A 70 6.86 -7.49 -7.62
CA ALA A 70 7.82 -6.41 -7.76
C ALA A 70 8.42 -6.02 -6.39
N ALA A 71 9.74 -5.85 -6.31
CA ALA A 71 10.42 -5.48 -5.08
C ALA A 71 11.67 -4.65 -5.39
N LEU A 72 11.97 -3.64 -4.57
CA LEU A 72 13.14 -2.78 -4.78
C LEU A 72 14.46 -3.55 -4.71
N VAL A 73 14.53 -4.59 -3.89
CA VAL A 73 15.70 -5.48 -3.77
C VAL A 73 16.01 -6.23 -5.07
N ASN A 74 14.99 -6.45 -5.92
CA ASN A 74 15.10 -7.16 -7.18
C ASN A 74 15.33 -6.22 -8.38
N VAL A 75 15.50 -4.92 -8.14
CA VAL A 75 15.80 -3.95 -9.20
C VAL A 75 17.25 -4.12 -9.64
N TYR A 76 17.44 -4.43 -10.92
CA TYR A 76 18.76 -4.42 -11.55
C TYR A 76 19.13 -2.99 -11.96
N TYR A 77 20.18 -2.44 -11.35
CA TYR A 77 20.63 -1.05 -11.56
C TYR A 77 21.73 -0.91 -12.62
N GLU A 78 22.60 -1.91 -12.73
CA GLU A 78 23.77 -1.85 -13.60
C GLU A 78 23.38 -1.68 -15.07
N LYS A 79 24.12 -0.82 -15.80
CA LYS A 79 23.95 -0.57 -17.24
C LYS A 79 22.56 -0.06 -17.67
N ARG A 80 21.71 0.36 -16.73
CA ARG A 80 20.38 0.94 -17.04
C ARG A 80 20.31 2.46 -16.96
N GLY A 81 21.37 3.12 -16.48
CA GLY A 81 21.36 4.57 -16.22
C GLY A 81 20.38 4.98 -15.11
N LEU A 82 20.02 4.06 -14.22
CA LEU A 82 19.15 4.35 -13.07
C LEU A 82 19.98 4.92 -11.93
N ASP A 83 19.53 6.05 -11.38
CA ASP A 83 20.07 6.60 -10.14
C ASP A 83 19.58 5.73 -8.97
N LYS A 84 20.48 4.88 -8.46
CA LYS A 84 20.19 3.96 -7.37
C LYS A 84 19.80 4.71 -6.09
N ASP A 85 20.47 5.81 -5.78
CA ASP A 85 20.23 6.56 -4.55
C ASP A 85 18.88 7.25 -4.58
N MET A 86 18.48 7.77 -5.75
CA MET A 86 17.14 8.30 -5.96
C MET A 86 16.06 7.22 -5.78
N ILE A 87 16.24 6.03 -6.36
CA ILE A 87 15.26 4.94 -6.22
C ILE A 87 15.14 4.46 -4.77
N LEU A 88 16.25 4.34 -4.05
CA LEU A 88 16.24 3.99 -2.62
C LEU A 88 15.56 5.08 -1.79
N THR A 89 15.80 6.35 -2.11
CA THR A 89 15.12 7.49 -1.47
C THR A 89 13.61 7.45 -1.70
N LEU A 90 13.17 7.11 -2.92
CA LEU A 90 11.75 6.88 -3.20
C LEU A 90 11.18 5.69 -2.42
N GLY A 91 11.98 4.66 -2.18
CA GLY A 91 11.60 3.51 -1.35
C GLY A 91 11.20 3.89 0.08
N ASN A 92 11.83 4.90 0.65
CA ASN A 92 11.49 5.43 1.98
C ASN A 92 10.17 6.23 2.01
N CYS A 93 9.51 6.40 0.86
CA CYS A 93 8.18 7.01 0.73
C CYS A 93 8.05 8.47 1.20
N GLY A 94 9.15 9.18 1.49
CA GLY A 94 9.10 10.58 1.94
C GLY A 94 8.45 11.54 0.93
N PHE A 95 8.43 11.19 -0.36
CA PHE A 95 7.71 11.94 -1.39
C PHE A 95 6.18 11.94 -1.17
N ILE A 96 5.63 10.88 -0.57
CA ILE A 96 4.19 10.77 -0.27
C ILE A 96 3.81 11.76 0.83
N GLU A 97 4.66 11.90 1.85
CA GLU A 97 4.44 12.84 2.96
C GLU A 97 4.59 14.29 2.49
N LYS A 98 5.56 14.55 1.60
CA LYS A 98 5.79 15.86 0.98
C LYS A 98 4.82 16.18 -0.16
N ASN A 99 3.87 15.30 -0.47
CA ASN A 99 2.93 15.43 -1.58
C ASN A 99 3.61 15.71 -2.94
N GLN A 100 4.78 15.13 -3.15
CA GLN A 100 5.56 15.30 -4.38
C GLN A 100 5.17 14.22 -5.40
N PRO A 101 4.78 14.59 -6.63
CA PRO A 101 4.53 13.61 -7.68
C PRO A 101 5.85 12.98 -8.13
N VAL A 102 5.78 11.71 -8.55
CA VAL A 102 6.90 10.98 -9.12
C VAL A 102 6.53 10.56 -10.53
N VAL A 103 7.38 10.91 -11.50
CA VAL A 103 7.17 10.57 -12.91
C VAL A 103 8.35 9.71 -13.37
N PHE A 104 8.03 8.51 -13.86
CA PHE A 104 8.99 7.67 -14.55
C PHE A 104 8.94 7.96 -16.05
N ASN A 105 10.01 8.54 -16.58
CA ASN A 105 10.16 8.76 -18.01
C ASN A 105 11.24 7.83 -18.60
N GLY A 106 11.00 7.31 -19.80
CA GLY A 106 11.94 6.42 -20.50
C GLY A 106 11.25 5.50 -21.50
N PHE A 107 12.04 4.77 -22.29
CA PHE A 107 11.54 3.89 -23.35
C PHE A 107 10.64 2.76 -22.85
N THR A 108 9.77 2.25 -23.72
CA THR A 108 9.01 1.02 -23.45
C THR A 108 9.97 -0.13 -23.10
N GLY A 109 9.57 -0.99 -22.17
CA GLY A 109 10.45 -2.08 -21.68
C GLY A 109 11.55 -1.65 -20.68
N SER A 110 11.72 -0.36 -20.36
CA SER A 110 12.73 0.09 -19.39
C SER A 110 12.42 -0.22 -17.92
N GLY A 111 11.34 -0.94 -17.62
CA GLY A 111 10.98 -1.34 -16.26
C GLY A 111 10.22 -0.31 -15.43
N LYS A 112 9.67 0.75 -16.04
CA LYS A 112 8.87 1.78 -15.34
C LYS A 112 7.74 1.20 -14.50
N SER A 113 6.93 0.30 -15.09
CA SER A 113 5.84 -0.38 -14.37
C SER A 113 6.34 -1.22 -13.20
N TYR A 114 7.52 -1.83 -13.33
CA TYR A 114 8.15 -2.60 -12.26
C TYR A 114 8.56 -1.67 -11.11
N LEU A 115 9.27 -0.58 -11.40
CA LEU A 115 9.68 0.41 -10.41
C LEU A 115 8.48 1.01 -9.68
N ALA A 116 7.43 1.37 -10.43
CA ALA A 116 6.20 1.88 -9.85
C ALA A 116 5.53 0.85 -8.91
N CYS A 117 5.43 -0.42 -9.32
CA CYS A 117 4.90 -1.48 -8.44
C CYS A 117 5.78 -1.72 -7.22
N ALA A 118 7.12 -1.72 -7.36
CA ALA A 118 8.05 -1.93 -6.27
C ALA A 118 7.98 -0.81 -5.21
N ILE A 119 7.95 0.45 -5.65
CA ILE A 119 7.77 1.62 -4.77
C ILE A 119 6.37 1.61 -4.16
N GLY A 120 5.33 1.27 -4.94
CA GLY A 120 3.97 1.12 -4.44
C GLY A 120 3.86 0.08 -3.33
N ARG A 121 4.61 -1.02 -3.42
CA ARG A 121 4.69 -2.03 -2.37
C ARG A 121 5.43 -1.54 -1.14
N GLN A 122 6.53 -0.79 -1.29
CA GLN A 122 7.14 -0.11 -0.14
C GLN A 122 6.15 0.82 0.55
N ALA A 123 5.36 1.58 -0.21
CA ALA A 123 4.33 2.43 0.39
C ALA A 123 3.29 1.61 1.20
N CYS A 124 2.87 0.44 0.71
CA CYS A 124 2.01 -0.46 1.49
C CYS A 124 2.68 -0.98 2.76
N MET A 125 3.99 -1.28 2.70
CA MET A 125 4.78 -1.67 3.88
C MET A 125 4.82 -0.51 4.88
N HIS A 126 5.04 0.73 4.45
CA HIS A 126 4.92 1.91 5.29
C HIS A 126 3.47 2.23 5.75
N GLY A 127 2.50 1.37 5.44
CA GLY A 127 1.11 1.51 5.90
C GLY A 127 0.27 2.48 5.07
N PHE A 128 0.78 2.97 3.93
CA PHE A 128 0.05 3.84 3.05
C PHE A 128 -0.96 3.07 2.19
N ARG A 129 -2.17 3.63 2.09
CA ARG A 129 -3.22 3.08 1.23
C ARG A 129 -2.89 3.42 -0.23
N THR A 130 -2.37 2.44 -0.94
CA THR A 130 -1.92 2.58 -2.35
C THR A 130 -2.94 2.00 -3.33
N ARG A 131 -2.98 2.54 -4.55
CA ARG A 131 -3.70 1.95 -5.69
C ARG A 131 -2.88 2.05 -6.96
N TYR A 132 -2.79 0.94 -7.68
CA TYR A 132 -2.33 0.88 -9.06
C TYR A 132 -3.53 0.79 -10.00
N ILE A 133 -3.46 1.49 -11.14
CA ILE A 133 -4.41 1.35 -12.25
C ILE A 133 -3.75 1.81 -13.56
N ARG A 134 -4.08 1.16 -14.68
CA ARG A 134 -3.72 1.67 -16.01
C ARG A 134 -4.68 2.80 -16.38
N VAL A 135 -4.20 3.84 -17.05
CA VAL A 135 -5.08 4.95 -17.46
C VAL A 135 -6.26 4.49 -18.31
N PRO A 136 -6.11 3.60 -19.32
CA PRO A 136 -7.25 3.06 -20.06
C PRO A 136 -8.32 2.40 -19.17
N ASP A 137 -7.91 1.61 -18.17
CA ASP A 137 -8.84 0.95 -17.25
C ASP A 137 -9.57 1.99 -16.38
N LEU A 138 -8.89 3.08 -15.98
CA LEU A 138 -9.51 4.17 -15.24
C LEU A 138 -10.54 4.93 -16.09
N MET A 139 -10.26 5.13 -17.38
CA MET A 139 -11.19 5.77 -18.30
C MET A 139 -12.41 4.90 -18.58
N GLN A 140 -12.22 3.58 -18.69
CA GLN A 140 -13.36 2.64 -18.77
C GLN A 140 -14.26 2.75 -17.52
N LEU A 141 -13.66 2.76 -16.32
CA LEU A 141 -14.42 2.96 -15.08
C LEU A 141 -15.15 4.30 -15.06
N LEU A 142 -14.57 5.35 -15.65
CA LEU A 142 -15.22 6.66 -15.79
C LEU A 142 -16.42 6.58 -16.73
N SER A 143 -16.28 5.92 -17.88
CA SER A 143 -17.38 5.71 -18.83
C SER A 143 -18.55 4.99 -18.17
N GLU A 144 -18.28 3.88 -17.47
CA GLU A 144 -19.30 3.12 -16.71
C GLU A 144 -19.93 3.98 -15.60
N ALA A 145 -19.12 4.72 -14.85
CA ALA A 145 -19.60 5.57 -13.77
C ALA A 145 -20.41 6.78 -14.27
N SER A 146 -20.26 7.18 -15.52
CA SER A 146 -21.00 8.30 -16.10
C SER A 146 -22.46 7.95 -16.44
N LEU A 147 -22.83 6.67 -16.35
CA LEU A 147 -24.21 6.20 -16.47
C LEU A 147 -25.06 6.46 -15.21
N ASP A 148 -24.41 6.71 -14.06
CA ASP A 148 -25.06 7.10 -12.79
C ASP A 148 -24.84 8.60 -12.54
N VAL A 149 -25.90 9.32 -12.14
CA VAL A 149 -25.89 10.75 -11.78
C VAL A 149 -24.76 11.09 -10.80
N HIS A 150 -24.45 10.17 -9.87
CA HIS A 150 -23.40 10.38 -8.88
C HIS A 150 -22.12 9.57 -9.13
N GLY A 151 -22.05 8.77 -10.19
CA GLY A 151 -20.96 7.82 -10.39
C GLY A 151 -19.60 8.49 -10.58
N ARG A 152 -19.51 9.54 -11.41
CA ARG A 152 -18.27 10.32 -11.58
C ARG A 152 -17.73 10.86 -10.25
N SER A 153 -18.59 11.47 -9.44
CA SER A 153 -18.19 12.03 -8.14
C SER A 153 -17.74 10.95 -7.14
N LYS A 154 -18.43 9.80 -7.12
CA LYS A 154 -18.03 8.61 -6.33
C LYS A 154 -16.65 8.10 -6.77
N LEU A 155 -16.41 8.02 -8.08
CA LEU A 155 -15.14 7.57 -8.66
C LEU A 155 -13.99 8.51 -8.28
N LEU A 156 -14.19 9.83 -8.44
CA LEU A 156 -13.23 10.84 -8.00
C LEU A 156 -12.94 10.74 -6.51
N LYS A 157 -13.97 10.63 -5.66
CA LYS A 157 -13.81 10.47 -4.20
C LYS A 157 -12.99 9.22 -3.85
N LYS A 158 -13.23 8.11 -4.55
CA LYS A 158 -12.50 6.85 -4.38
C LYS A 158 -11.03 7.01 -4.74
N PHE A 159 -10.71 7.48 -5.95
CA PHE A 159 -9.34 7.55 -6.45
C PHE A 159 -8.50 8.68 -5.81
N SER A 160 -9.14 9.78 -5.41
CA SER A 160 -8.48 10.82 -4.59
C SER A 160 -8.24 10.38 -3.14
N GLY A 161 -8.87 9.30 -2.66
CA GLY A 161 -8.76 8.81 -1.28
C GLY A 161 -7.59 7.86 -1.02
N TYR A 162 -6.78 7.55 -2.03
CA TYR A 162 -5.55 6.76 -1.86
C TYR A 162 -4.38 7.69 -1.52
N ARG A 163 -3.54 7.33 -0.54
CA ARG A 163 -2.34 8.10 -0.20
C ARG A 163 -1.34 8.07 -1.36
N LEU A 164 -1.21 6.94 -2.04
CA LEU A 164 -0.47 6.82 -3.29
C LEU A 164 -1.39 6.29 -4.40
N LEU A 165 -1.51 7.02 -5.49
CA LEU A 165 -2.18 6.58 -6.71
C LEU A 165 -1.14 6.47 -7.82
N ILE A 166 -0.97 5.28 -8.36
CA ILE A 166 -0.07 4.98 -9.47
C ILE A 166 -0.93 4.87 -10.72
N LEU A 167 -0.65 5.75 -11.68
CA LEU A 167 -1.26 5.77 -13.00
C LEU A 167 -0.21 5.26 -13.99
N ASP A 168 -0.40 4.05 -14.48
CA ASP A 168 0.49 3.45 -15.48
C ASP A 168 -0.10 3.58 -16.89
N GLU A 169 0.76 3.44 -17.90
CA GLU A 169 0.36 3.54 -19.31
C GLU A 169 -0.30 4.89 -19.66
N TRP A 170 0.26 5.94 -19.07
CA TRP A 170 -0.07 7.32 -19.39
C TRP A 170 0.23 7.64 -20.86
N LEU A 171 -0.69 8.32 -21.56
CA LEU A 171 -0.55 8.77 -22.95
C LEU A 171 -0.31 7.66 -24.00
N LEU A 172 -0.75 6.42 -23.74
CA LEU A 172 -0.75 5.41 -24.80
C LEU A 172 -1.84 5.63 -25.85
N ASN A 173 -2.95 6.26 -25.46
CA ASN A 173 -4.08 6.60 -26.32
C ASN A 173 -4.41 8.08 -26.18
N ASP A 174 -5.03 8.66 -27.21
CA ASP A 174 -5.64 9.97 -27.12
C ASP A 174 -6.78 9.95 -26.08
N MET A 175 -6.83 11.01 -25.27
CA MET A 175 -7.90 11.20 -24.28
C MET A 175 -8.89 12.23 -24.81
N THR A 176 -10.17 11.93 -24.65
CA THR A 176 -11.27 12.88 -24.86
C THR A 176 -11.18 14.06 -23.88
N GLU A 177 -11.81 15.17 -24.20
CA GLU A 177 -11.84 16.35 -23.32
C GLU A 177 -12.42 16.04 -21.93
N SER A 178 -13.46 15.19 -21.87
CA SER A 178 -14.10 14.74 -20.61
C SER A 178 -13.14 13.93 -19.71
N GLU A 179 -12.31 13.09 -20.33
CA GLU A 179 -11.28 12.29 -19.67
C GLU A 179 -10.14 13.16 -19.15
N GLN A 180 -9.69 14.13 -19.96
CA GLN A 180 -8.69 15.12 -19.55
C GLN A 180 -9.18 15.94 -18.35
N HIS A 181 -10.42 16.42 -18.39
CA HIS A 181 -11.05 17.15 -17.28
C HIS A 181 -11.14 16.28 -16.02
N PHE A 182 -11.49 14.99 -16.15
CA PHE A 182 -11.51 14.05 -15.02
C PHE A 182 -10.13 13.88 -14.38
N ILE A 183 -9.10 13.68 -15.19
CA ILE A 183 -7.74 13.57 -14.71
C ILE A 183 -7.30 14.84 -13.98
N PHE A 184 -7.58 16.00 -14.57
CA PHE A 184 -7.22 17.27 -13.96
C PHE A 184 -7.88 17.44 -12.59
N GLU A 185 -9.19 17.20 -12.52
CA GLU A 185 -9.96 17.24 -11.27
C GLU A 185 -9.46 16.21 -10.24
N LEU A 186 -9.07 15.02 -10.69
CA LEU A 186 -8.49 13.99 -9.83
C LEU A 186 -7.15 14.43 -9.25
N ILE A 187 -6.28 15.01 -10.06
CA ILE A 187 -4.98 15.53 -9.62
C ILE A 187 -5.18 16.69 -8.65
N GLU A 188 -6.03 17.65 -9.00
CA GLU A 188 -6.35 18.81 -8.16
C GLU A 188 -6.88 18.38 -6.78
N ARG A 189 -7.89 17.49 -6.73
CA ARG A 189 -8.41 16.98 -5.44
C ARG A 189 -7.36 16.29 -4.58
N ARG A 190 -6.31 15.72 -5.19
CA ARG A 190 -5.22 15.08 -4.46
C ARG A 190 -4.23 16.10 -3.91
N TYR A 191 -4.04 17.24 -4.57
CA TYR A 191 -3.27 18.37 -4.03
C TYR A 191 -4.05 19.14 -2.96
N SER A 192 -5.31 19.48 -3.22
CA SER A 192 -6.13 20.37 -2.36
C SER A 192 -6.64 19.72 -1.07
N ARG A 193 -6.61 18.39 -0.94
CA ARG A 193 -7.00 17.69 0.30
C ARG A 193 -5.98 17.79 1.43
N LEU A 194 -4.80 18.32 1.14
CA LEU A 194 -3.63 18.23 1.99
C LEU A 194 -3.08 19.62 2.37
N GLY A 195 -3.85 20.68 2.08
CA GLY A 195 -3.70 22.04 2.59
C GLY A 195 -4.76 22.36 3.63
#